data_AF-A0A3E2HAN2-F1
#
_entry.id   AF-A0A3E2HAN2-F1
#
_cell.length_a   1.000
_cell.length_b   1.000
_cell.length_c   1.000
_cell.angle_alpha   90.00
_cell.angle_beta   90.00
_cell.angle_gamma   90.00
#
_symmetry.space_group_name_H-M   'P 1'
#
loop_
_entity.id
_entity.type
_entity.pdbx_description
1 polymer ?
#
loop_
_entity_poly.entity_id
_entity_poly.type
_entity_poly.pdbx_seq_one_letter_code
_entity_poly.pdbx_strand_id
1 'polypeptide(L)'
;MDMYPNVFLDSMELELFSHYLMHTSRIIPLDAEDLYALQVGIPNLAFRSKPLMSSILALAAICKSHDMLKRPRTTVEDRREIHDLLVFADQHHRTSLLQVQADLPNLNQYDYVLANAALMVLYATSSHCLRIRLAETQPDNEPLLREFILAQTQWISLIRAAHLAFTGLLNDDTKTVGIRQESIEPPLAFTCPNGNIQTAFDILNISPDDGPSERTKNLLFPIIAASSGPAFEALRKKAHAFRAVENMKLSPTQSNSSSNLLDRSDRYDAGLNACFESLDILVGIATELFSTKGSFSSVASHASQSQSKLDFPSSGRLSTVPMWLKSYLARVTSSATTPRPLRRVIMAFLNRVPAEYLNLVQTILDSISMQTSDSSQEPWGCQGLSLSDSSPVHKLAIDIFAHWVVLVMLLDGVWWIGGIGAWELGRIVSFMRGQGWVDSTIDTGEYWWPESIYKVERELKNLVNPR
;
A
#
# COMPACT_ATOMS: atom_id res chain seq x y z
N MET A 1 -8.76 17.44 37.53
CA MET A 1 -9.61 17.96 36.43
C MET A 1 -8.62 18.47 35.41
N ASP A 2 -8.06 17.52 34.67
CA ASP A 2 -6.88 17.80 33.85
C ASP A 2 -7.35 18.42 32.56
N MET A 3 -7.01 19.69 32.37
CA MET A 3 -7.17 20.40 31.10
C MET A 3 -6.34 19.66 30.06
N TYR A 4 -7.01 18.86 29.22
CA TYR A 4 -6.40 18.35 27.99
C TYR A 4 -5.84 19.55 27.21
N PRO A 5 -4.61 19.46 26.67
CA PRO A 5 -4.07 20.54 25.86
C PRO A 5 -4.97 20.72 24.64
N ASN A 6 -5.65 21.87 24.57
CA ASN A 6 -6.44 22.22 23.39
C ASN A 6 -5.49 22.28 22.18
N VAL A 7 -5.77 21.46 21.17
CA VAL A 7 -5.13 21.57 19.86
C VAL A 7 -5.64 22.85 19.21
N PHE A 8 -4.87 23.93 19.29
CA PHE A 8 -5.16 25.15 18.55
C PHE A 8 -4.67 24.95 17.12
N LEU A 9 -5.62 24.94 16.18
CA LEU A 9 -5.35 24.88 14.75
C LEU A 9 -5.22 26.30 14.20
N ASP A 10 -4.25 26.52 13.31
CA ASP A 10 -4.20 27.76 12.53
C ASP A 10 -5.28 27.79 11.43
N SER A 11 -5.33 28.89 10.66
CA SER A 11 -6.36 29.07 9.61
C SER A 11 -6.29 28.01 8.51
N MET A 12 -5.08 27.59 8.12
CA MET A 12 -4.87 26.60 7.06
C MET A 12 -5.19 25.20 7.59
N GLU A 13 -4.74 24.88 8.80
CA GLU A 13 -5.05 23.63 9.49
C GLU A 13 -6.56 23.48 9.71
N LEU A 14 -7.27 24.56 10.06
CA LEU A 14 -8.72 24.55 10.23
C LEU A 14 -9.45 24.32 8.89
N GLU A 15 -8.99 24.94 7.80
CA GLU A 15 -9.53 24.72 6.46
C GLU A 15 -9.34 23.25 6.04
N LEU A 16 -8.13 22.70 6.22
CA LEU A 16 -7.81 21.31 5.88
C LEU A 16 -8.59 20.33 6.74
N PHE A 17 -8.75 20.60 8.04
CA PHE A 17 -9.58 19.78 8.91
C PHE A 17 -11.06 19.81 8.50
N SER A 18 -11.57 20.98 8.08
CA SER A 18 -12.90 21.11 7.51
C SER A 18 -13.05 20.30 6.21
N HIS A 19 -12.08 20.40 5.30
CA HIS A 19 -12.02 19.61 4.07
C HIS A 19 -12.00 18.11 4.37
N TYR A 20 -11.26 17.68 5.40
CA TYR A 20 -11.25 16.28 5.84
C TYR A 20 -12.65 15.77 6.21
N LEU A 21 -13.35 16.47 7.12
CA LEU A 21 -14.65 16.05 7.65
C LEU A 21 -15.78 16.08 6.59
N MET A 22 -15.68 17.03 5.66
CA MET A 22 -16.69 17.27 4.65
C MET A 22 -16.45 16.49 3.36
N HIS A 23 -15.21 16.14 3.06
CA HIS A 23 -14.82 15.52 1.80
C HIS A 23 -13.93 14.28 1.98
N THR A 24 -12.70 14.43 2.47
CA THR A 24 -11.70 13.33 2.49
C THR A 24 -12.21 12.08 3.20
N SER A 25 -12.85 12.23 4.36
CA SER A 25 -13.36 11.10 5.15
C SER A 25 -14.54 10.38 4.50
N ARG A 26 -15.13 10.94 3.43
CA ARG A 26 -16.32 10.39 2.75
C ARG A 26 -15.99 9.66 1.46
N ILE A 27 -14.85 9.96 0.83
CA ILE A 27 -14.46 9.37 -0.46
C ILE A 27 -13.51 8.15 -0.32
N ILE A 28 -13.14 7.80 0.91
CA ILE A 28 -12.28 6.64 1.24
C ILE A 28 -13.09 5.41 1.69
N PRO A 29 -14.09 5.52 2.59
CA PRO A 29 -14.81 4.39 3.17
C PRO A 29 -15.43 3.44 2.16
N LEU A 30 -15.60 2.17 2.50
CA LEU A 30 -16.35 1.21 1.67
C LEU A 30 -17.78 1.00 2.13
N ASP A 31 -17.98 1.10 3.43
CA ASP A 31 -19.21 0.79 4.12
C ASP A 31 -19.42 1.78 5.28
N ALA A 32 -20.54 1.64 5.96
CA ALA A 32 -20.91 2.47 7.09
C ALA A 32 -19.90 2.38 8.25
N GLU A 33 -19.25 1.23 8.46
CA GLU A 33 -18.29 1.07 9.55
C GLU A 33 -16.96 1.78 9.27
N ASP A 34 -16.47 1.70 8.03
CA ASP A 34 -15.32 2.49 7.58
C ASP A 34 -15.63 3.99 7.63
N LEU A 35 -16.86 4.40 7.27
CA LEU A 35 -17.29 5.79 7.31
C LEU A 35 -17.30 6.31 8.75
N TYR A 36 -17.86 5.54 9.67
CA TYR A 36 -17.83 5.89 11.09
C TYR A 36 -16.40 6.06 11.60
N ALA A 37 -15.52 5.11 11.28
CA ALA A 37 -14.13 5.17 11.72
C ALA A 37 -13.43 6.45 11.21
N LEU A 38 -13.57 6.76 9.92
CA LEU A 38 -12.88 7.89 9.28
C LEU A 38 -13.51 9.25 9.59
N GLN A 39 -14.83 9.34 9.69
CA GLN A 39 -15.56 10.60 9.86
C GLN A 39 -15.81 10.97 11.32
N VAL A 40 -15.89 10.00 12.23
CA VAL A 40 -16.26 10.23 13.64
C VAL A 40 -15.19 9.71 14.59
N GLY A 41 -14.84 8.42 14.50
CA GLY A 41 -13.93 7.76 15.44
C GLY A 41 -12.54 8.41 15.49
N ILE A 42 -11.87 8.45 14.34
CA ILE A 42 -10.50 8.98 14.20
C ILE A 42 -10.43 10.48 14.54
N PRO A 43 -11.32 11.36 14.04
CA PRO A 43 -11.32 12.77 14.44
C PRO A 43 -11.48 12.99 15.95
N ASN A 44 -12.36 12.23 16.61
CA ASN A 44 -12.53 12.32 18.06
C ASN A 44 -11.25 11.91 18.84
N LEU A 45 -10.53 10.91 18.35
CA LEU A 45 -9.21 10.56 18.89
C LEU A 45 -8.17 11.65 18.62
N ALA A 46 -8.21 12.28 17.45
CA ALA A 46 -7.23 13.29 17.03
C ALA A 46 -7.27 14.55 17.89
N PHE A 47 -8.45 14.95 18.42
CA PHE A 47 -8.53 16.06 19.38
C PHE A 47 -7.73 15.80 20.68
N ARG A 48 -7.38 14.55 20.98
CA ARG A 48 -6.58 14.17 22.14
C ARG A 48 -5.14 13.80 21.78
N SER A 49 -4.80 13.78 20.49
CA SER A 49 -3.51 13.31 19.99
C SER A 49 -3.03 14.20 18.85
N LYS A 50 -2.07 15.09 19.17
CA LYS A 50 -1.41 15.95 18.19
C LYS A 50 -0.84 15.19 16.98
N PRO A 51 -0.10 14.06 17.14
CA PRO A 51 0.39 13.33 15.97
C PRO A 51 -0.75 12.80 15.10
N LEU A 52 -1.85 12.32 15.70
CA LEU A 52 -2.99 11.85 14.93
C LEU A 52 -3.69 12.99 14.18
N MET A 53 -3.80 14.18 14.79
CA MET A 53 -4.29 15.37 14.09
C MET A 53 -3.39 15.74 12.92
N SER A 54 -2.06 15.73 13.09
CA SER A 54 -1.13 15.96 11.99
C SER A 54 -1.32 14.97 10.83
N SER A 55 -1.62 13.70 11.12
CA SER A 55 -1.93 12.70 10.09
C SER A 55 -3.22 12.98 9.34
N ILE A 56 -4.26 13.48 10.03
CA ILE A 56 -5.51 13.93 9.39
C ILE A 56 -5.22 15.08 8.43
N LEU A 57 -4.49 16.10 8.90
CA LEU A 57 -4.16 17.30 8.12
C LEU A 57 -3.30 16.97 6.90
N ALA A 58 -2.31 16.09 7.05
CA ALA A 58 -1.48 15.63 5.94
C ALA A 58 -2.32 14.92 4.87
N LEU A 59 -3.20 14.00 5.26
CA LEU A 59 -4.08 13.30 4.32
C LEU A 59 -5.06 14.26 3.62
N ALA A 60 -5.61 15.23 4.35
CA ALA A 60 -6.50 16.24 3.79
C ALA A 60 -5.79 17.13 2.76
N ALA A 61 -4.55 17.55 3.03
CA ALA A 61 -3.75 18.34 2.10
C ALA A 61 -3.48 17.60 0.78
N ILE A 62 -3.18 16.29 0.84
CA ILE A 62 -3.02 15.45 -0.36
C ILE A 62 -4.34 15.32 -1.10
N CYS A 63 -5.45 15.09 -0.39
CA CYS A 63 -6.77 14.97 -0.99
C CYS A 63 -7.19 16.27 -1.69
N LYS A 64 -7.02 17.43 -1.04
CA LYS A 64 -7.27 18.75 -1.66
C LYS A 64 -6.42 18.96 -2.91
N SER A 65 -5.13 18.59 -2.85
CA SER A 65 -4.23 18.67 -4.02
C SER A 65 -4.68 17.77 -5.17
N HIS A 66 -5.18 16.56 -4.87
CA HIS A 66 -5.78 15.66 -5.86
C HIS A 66 -7.02 16.29 -6.53
N ASP A 67 -7.91 16.90 -5.74
CA ASP A 67 -9.11 17.57 -6.26
C ASP A 67 -8.76 18.72 -7.20
N MET A 68 -7.71 19.48 -6.87
CA MET A 68 -7.19 20.55 -7.72
C MET A 68 -6.66 20.01 -9.04
N LEU A 69 -5.90 18.92 -9.02
CA LEU A 69 -5.34 18.30 -10.21
C LEU A 69 -6.41 17.67 -11.12
N LYS A 70 -7.55 17.26 -10.57
CA LYS A 70 -8.69 16.73 -11.34
C LYS A 70 -9.43 17.81 -12.15
N ARG A 71 -9.20 19.10 -11.87
CA ARG A 71 -9.86 20.20 -12.58
C ARG A 71 -9.41 20.24 -14.06
N PRO A 72 -10.30 20.53 -15.03
CA PRO A 72 -9.96 20.48 -16.46
C PRO A 72 -8.85 21.42 -16.93
N ARG A 73 -8.48 22.42 -16.13
CA ARG A 73 -7.42 23.40 -16.42
C ARG A 73 -6.68 23.72 -15.14
N THR A 74 -5.60 22.99 -14.85
CA THR A 74 -4.69 23.32 -13.75
C THR A 74 -3.86 24.54 -14.14
N THR A 75 -4.06 25.65 -13.43
CA THR A 75 -3.29 26.88 -13.61
C THR A 75 -1.89 26.78 -13.01
N VAL A 76 -1.00 27.73 -13.32
CA VAL A 76 0.33 27.81 -12.69
C VAL A 76 0.19 28.05 -11.19
N GLU A 77 -0.81 28.83 -10.81
CA GLU A 77 -1.18 29.12 -9.42
C GLU A 77 -1.66 27.85 -8.71
N ASP A 78 -2.53 27.04 -9.34
CA ASP A 78 -2.96 25.74 -8.79
C ASP A 78 -1.75 24.82 -8.55
N ARG A 79 -0.78 24.79 -9.46
CA ARG A 79 0.45 23.99 -9.30
C ARG A 79 1.31 24.46 -8.13
N ARG A 80 1.41 25.77 -7.92
CA ARG A 80 2.11 26.33 -6.77
C ARG A 80 1.40 25.95 -5.47
N GLU A 81 0.09 26.10 -5.40
CA GLU A 81 -0.69 25.70 -4.21
C GLU A 81 -0.58 24.19 -3.95
N ILE A 82 -0.60 23.35 -4.98
CA ILE A 82 -0.35 21.90 -4.84
C ILE A 82 1.04 21.63 -4.27
N HIS A 83 2.07 22.37 -4.71
CA HIS A 83 3.42 22.24 -4.17
C HIS A 83 3.47 22.64 -2.68
N ASP A 84 2.89 23.78 -2.31
CA ASP A 84 2.82 24.24 -0.93
C ASP A 84 2.08 23.23 -0.02
N LEU A 85 0.96 22.67 -0.51
CA LEU A 85 0.21 21.63 0.18
C LEU A 85 1.00 20.32 0.33
N LEU A 86 1.80 19.95 -0.67
CA LEU A 86 2.66 18.76 -0.61
C LEU A 86 3.76 18.92 0.45
N VAL A 87 4.43 20.07 0.48
CA VAL A 87 5.45 20.40 1.50
C VAL A 87 4.81 20.37 2.90
N PHE A 88 3.64 20.98 3.05
CA PHE A 88 2.86 20.95 4.29
C PHE A 88 2.56 19.51 4.71
N ALA A 89 2.07 18.68 3.80
CA ALA A 89 1.68 17.32 4.09
C ALA A 89 2.89 16.44 4.48
N ASP A 90 4.02 16.57 3.78
CA ASP A 90 5.26 15.87 4.10
C ASP A 90 5.80 16.25 5.49
N GLN A 91 5.73 17.53 5.85
CA GLN A 91 6.12 18.01 7.17
C GLN A 91 5.23 17.41 8.26
N HIS A 92 3.91 17.46 8.11
CA HIS A 92 2.97 16.91 9.09
C HIS A 92 3.08 15.38 9.21
N HIS A 93 3.28 14.68 8.10
CA HIS A 93 3.54 13.23 8.08
C HIS A 93 4.81 12.89 8.86
N ARG A 94 5.93 13.58 8.57
CA ARG A 94 7.21 13.36 9.26
C ARG A 94 7.12 13.65 10.75
N THR A 95 6.50 14.78 11.13
CA THR A 95 6.31 15.15 12.54
C THR A 95 5.44 14.13 13.28
N SER A 96 4.34 13.68 12.66
CA SER A 96 3.49 12.64 13.23
C SER A 96 4.26 11.34 13.47
N LEU A 97 5.02 10.88 12.47
CA LEU A 97 5.81 9.64 12.56
C LEU A 97 6.85 9.71 13.68
N LEU A 98 7.62 10.79 13.76
CA LEU A 98 8.64 10.97 14.79
C LEU A 98 8.03 11.01 16.19
N GLN A 99 6.90 11.70 16.36
CA GLN A 99 6.22 11.80 17.64
C GLN A 99 5.66 10.44 18.08
N VAL A 100 4.98 9.70 17.19
CA VAL A 100 4.48 8.35 17.50
C VAL A 100 5.62 7.40 17.87
N GLN A 101 6.76 7.47 17.18
CA GLN A 101 7.95 6.69 17.52
C GLN A 101 8.51 7.05 18.91
N ALA A 102 8.54 8.34 19.25
CA ALA A 102 8.99 8.81 20.56
C ALA A 102 8.05 8.41 21.70
N ASP A 103 6.74 8.37 21.42
CA ASP A 103 5.73 8.03 22.41
C ASP A 103 5.64 6.51 22.66
N LEU A 104 5.96 5.68 21.65
CA LEU A 104 5.82 4.21 21.68
C LEU A 104 6.36 3.51 22.94
N PRO A 105 7.55 3.83 23.47
CA PRO A 105 8.09 3.17 24.67
C PRO A 105 7.33 3.48 25.96
N ASN A 106 6.62 4.61 26.01
CA ASN A 106 5.99 5.15 27.23
C ASN A 106 4.46 4.98 27.24
N LEU A 107 3.91 4.25 26.25
CA LEU A 107 2.49 4.22 26.01
C LEU A 107 1.74 3.10 26.73
N ASN A 108 0.70 3.51 27.46
CA ASN A 108 -0.33 2.63 28.00
C ASN A 108 -1.60 2.59 27.12
N GLN A 109 -1.69 3.46 26.10
CA GLN A 109 -2.83 3.58 25.19
C GLN A 109 -2.35 3.49 23.74
N TYR A 110 -2.84 2.49 23.00
CA TYR A 110 -2.42 2.20 21.63
C TYR A 110 -3.43 2.63 20.56
N ASP A 111 -4.58 3.17 20.98
CA ASP A 111 -5.66 3.59 20.10
C ASP A 111 -5.21 4.63 19.07
N TYR A 112 -4.53 5.69 19.49
CA TYR A 112 -4.05 6.70 18.55
C TYR A 112 -2.88 6.19 17.70
N VAL A 113 -2.02 5.29 18.20
CA VAL A 113 -0.92 4.69 17.40
C VAL A 113 -1.50 3.87 16.25
N LEU A 114 -2.49 3.05 16.58
CA LEU A 114 -3.21 2.20 15.64
C LEU A 114 -4.00 3.02 14.62
N ALA A 115 -4.75 4.03 15.06
CA ALA A 115 -5.43 4.96 14.16
C ALA A 115 -4.44 5.72 13.26
N ASN A 116 -3.30 6.14 13.82
CA ASN A 116 -2.26 6.84 13.09
C ASN A 116 -1.67 5.94 12.00
N ALA A 117 -1.35 4.69 12.32
CA ALA A 117 -0.80 3.73 11.37
C ALA A 117 -1.73 3.55 10.15
N ALA A 118 -3.05 3.46 10.36
CA ALA A 118 -4.00 3.39 9.25
C ALA A 118 -4.01 4.66 8.37
N LEU A 119 -3.98 5.86 8.99
CA LEU A 119 -3.91 7.12 8.24
C LEU A 119 -2.59 7.27 7.48
N MET A 120 -1.46 6.81 8.04
CA MET A 120 -0.16 6.87 7.37
C MET A 120 -0.12 6.02 6.09
N VAL A 121 -0.84 4.89 6.05
CA VAL A 121 -1.01 4.10 4.82
C VAL A 121 -1.75 4.89 3.75
N LEU A 122 -2.88 5.49 4.11
CA LEU A 122 -3.69 6.31 3.19
C LEU A 122 -2.89 7.52 2.70
N TYR A 123 -2.16 8.17 3.59
CA TYR A 123 -1.27 9.27 3.24
C TYR A 123 -0.19 8.83 2.24
N ALA A 124 0.57 7.78 2.55
CA ALA A 124 1.71 7.39 1.74
C ALA A 124 1.31 6.98 0.32
N THR A 125 0.23 6.20 0.21
CA THR A 125 -0.30 5.75 -1.08
C THR A 125 -0.88 6.92 -1.88
N SER A 126 -1.71 7.78 -1.27
CA SER A 126 -2.28 8.95 -1.96
C SER A 126 -1.22 9.98 -2.37
N SER A 127 -0.22 10.21 -1.51
CA SER A 127 0.89 11.12 -1.77
C SER A 127 1.76 10.61 -2.93
N HIS A 128 1.99 9.29 -3.00
CA HIS A 128 2.65 8.64 -4.14
C HIS A 128 1.84 8.81 -5.44
N CYS A 129 0.53 8.52 -5.40
CA CYS A 129 -0.38 8.71 -6.52
C CYS A 129 -0.39 10.15 -7.05
N LEU A 130 -0.42 11.13 -6.16
CA LEU A 130 -0.43 12.54 -6.52
C LEU A 130 0.86 12.92 -7.25
N ARG A 131 2.02 12.51 -6.73
CA ARG A 131 3.31 12.76 -7.38
C ARG A 131 3.43 12.08 -8.75
N ILE A 132 2.91 10.86 -8.90
CA ILE A 132 2.81 10.18 -10.22
C ILE A 132 2.01 11.02 -11.20
N ARG A 133 0.81 11.47 -10.81
CA ARG A 133 -0.06 12.27 -11.69
C ARG A 133 0.56 13.62 -12.03
N LEU A 134 1.28 14.25 -11.10
CA LEU A 134 2.01 15.48 -11.36
C LEU A 134 3.12 15.26 -12.40
N ALA A 135 3.85 14.15 -12.29
CA ALA A 135 4.88 13.79 -13.27
C ALA A 135 4.27 13.48 -14.65
N GLU A 136 3.12 12.80 -14.71
CA GLU A 136 2.42 12.50 -15.98
C GLU A 136 1.80 13.74 -16.65
N THR A 137 1.48 14.79 -15.88
CA THR A 137 0.82 16.01 -16.39
C THR A 137 1.79 17.18 -16.56
N GLN A 138 3.09 16.97 -16.36
CA GLN A 138 4.08 18.03 -16.50
C GLN A 138 4.27 18.42 -17.98
N PRO A 139 4.41 19.72 -18.31
CA PRO A 139 4.71 20.16 -19.67
C PRO A 139 6.18 19.85 -19.98
N ASP A 140 6.46 19.43 -21.22
CA ASP A 140 7.80 19.03 -21.70
C ASP A 140 8.91 20.08 -21.50
N ASN A 141 8.56 21.35 -21.22
CA ASN A 141 9.48 22.48 -21.11
C ASN A 141 9.87 22.85 -19.66
N GLU A 142 9.38 22.12 -18.65
CA GLU A 142 9.66 22.44 -17.25
C GLU A 142 10.34 21.24 -16.55
N PRO A 143 11.51 21.41 -15.93
CA PRO A 143 12.19 20.30 -15.26
C PRO A 143 11.35 19.81 -14.07
N LEU A 144 11.23 18.49 -13.90
CA LEU A 144 10.68 17.88 -12.68
C LEU A 144 11.38 18.51 -11.46
N LEU A 145 10.63 19.17 -10.56
CA LEU A 145 11.22 19.60 -9.29
C LEU A 145 11.84 18.38 -8.62
N ARG A 146 13.09 18.52 -8.17
CA ARG A 146 13.88 17.46 -7.53
C ARG A 146 13.19 16.86 -6.29
N GLU A 147 12.25 17.62 -5.70
CA GLU A 147 11.41 17.20 -4.57
C GLU A 147 10.26 16.25 -4.95
N PHE A 148 9.90 16.17 -6.24
CA PHE A 148 8.95 15.19 -6.78
C PHE A 148 9.62 13.87 -7.20
N ILE A 149 10.95 13.72 -7.02
CA ILE A 149 11.65 12.49 -7.38
C ILE A 149 11.07 11.34 -6.57
N LEU A 150 10.45 10.42 -7.30
CA LEU A 150 9.66 9.30 -6.80
C LEU A 150 10.54 8.14 -6.27
N ALA A 151 11.64 8.45 -5.58
CA ALA A 151 12.65 7.47 -5.20
C ALA A 151 12.33 6.72 -3.90
N GLN A 152 11.17 6.92 -3.27
CA GLN A 152 10.88 6.35 -1.97
C GLN A 152 9.68 5.42 -2.03
N THR A 153 9.94 4.11 -2.04
CA THR A 153 8.94 3.04 -1.86
C THR A 153 8.43 2.95 -0.41
N GLN A 154 8.45 4.06 0.33
CA GLN A 154 7.98 4.18 1.70
C GLN A 154 6.53 3.72 1.86
N TRP A 155 5.71 3.81 0.81
CA TRP A 155 4.36 3.30 0.81
C TRP A 155 4.28 1.78 1.07
N ILE A 156 5.25 0.99 0.59
CA ILE A 156 5.32 -0.46 0.86
C ILE A 156 5.56 -0.70 2.35
N SER A 157 6.56 -0.01 2.92
CA SER A 157 6.92 -0.13 4.33
C SER A 157 5.79 0.33 5.25
N LEU A 158 5.07 1.40 4.89
CA LEU A 158 3.96 1.93 5.70
C LEU A 158 2.74 1.01 5.69
N ILE A 159 2.39 0.41 4.54
CA ILE A 159 1.36 -0.65 4.47
C ILE A 159 1.71 -1.78 5.43
N ARG A 160 2.96 -2.26 5.37
CA ARG A 160 3.44 -3.33 6.26
C ARG A 160 3.42 -2.91 7.73
N ALA A 161 3.85 -1.69 8.05
CA ALA A 161 3.91 -1.19 9.41
C ALA A 161 2.54 -1.18 10.09
N ALA A 162 1.47 -0.78 9.37
CA ALA A 162 0.11 -0.81 9.92
C ALA A 162 -0.35 -2.23 10.25
N HIS A 163 -0.05 -3.19 9.37
CA HIS A 163 -0.34 -4.60 9.63
C HIS A 163 0.44 -5.14 10.85
N LEU A 164 1.75 -4.87 10.92
CA LEU A 164 2.60 -5.30 12.04
C LEU A 164 2.19 -4.66 13.37
N ALA A 165 1.77 -3.39 13.37
CA ALA A 165 1.26 -2.73 14.57
C ALA A 165 -0.01 -3.41 15.08
N PHE A 166 -0.93 -3.76 14.17
CA PHE A 166 -2.18 -4.43 14.53
C PHE A 166 -1.94 -5.87 15.03
N THR A 167 -1.19 -6.68 14.27
CA THR A 167 -0.94 -8.08 14.64
C THR A 167 0.03 -8.22 15.82
N GLY A 168 0.98 -7.31 15.96
CA GLY A 168 1.86 -7.26 17.13
C GLY A 168 1.07 -7.06 18.42
N LEU A 169 0.13 -6.12 18.44
CA LEU A 169 -0.74 -5.90 19.62
C LEU A 169 -1.76 -7.01 19.86
N LEU A 170 -2.19 -7.70 18.79
CA LEU A 170 -3.06 -8.87 18.88
C LEU A 170 -2.34 -10.07 19.52
N ASN A 171 -1.04 -10.22 19.27
CA ASN A 171 -0.24 -11.36 19.71
C ASN A 171 0.62 -11.07 20.96
N ASP A 172 0.58 -9.85 21.49
CA ASP A 172 1.36 -9.46 22.67
C ASP A 172 0.74 -10.00 23.98
N ASP A 173 1.00 -11.28 24.26
CA ASP A 173 0.71 -11.94 25.52
C ASP A 173 1.75 -11.56 26.58
N THR A 174 1.83 -10.29 26.98
CA THR A 174 2.61 -9.98 28.18
C THR A 174 1.97 -10.68 29.37
N LYS A 175 2.64 -11.71 29.91
CA LYS A 175 2.40 -12.25 31.25
C LYS A 175 2.56 -11.09 32.24
N THR A 176 1.45 -10.44 32.59
CA THR A 176 1.47 -9.34 33.55
C THR A 176 1.85 -9.90 34.91
N VAL A 177 3.12 -9.72 35.29
CA VAL A 177 3.55 -9.71 36.68
C VAL A 177 2.64 -8.71 37.40
N GLY A 178 1.98 -9.16 38.46
CA GLY A 178 0.93 -8.41 39.15
C GLY A 178 1.37 -7.00 39.53
N ILE A 179 0.83 -6.01 38.83
CA ILE A 179 0.82 -4.62 39.28
C ILE A 179 -0.64 -4.27 39.49
N ARG A 180 -0.92 -3.82 40.71
CA ARG A 180 -2.24 -3.51 41.25
C ARG A 180 -3.03 -2.66 40.26
N GLN A 181 -4.22 -3.18 39.94
CA GLN A 181 -5.24 -2.53 39.15
C GLN A 181 -5.80 -1.36 39.98
N GLU A 182 -5.19 -0.18 39.84
CA GLU A 182 -5.86 1.06 40.23
C GLU A 182 -7.04 1.26 39.28
N SER A 183 -8.22 1.43 39.86
CA SER A 183 -9.50 1.61 39.19
C SER A 183 -9.50 2.86 38.30
N ILE A 184 -9.01 2.73 37.07
CA ILE A 184 -9.26 3.68 35.99
C ILE A 184 -10.65 3.33 35.45
N GLU A 185 -11.58 4.28 35.51
CA GLU A 185 -12.91 4.16 34.88
C GLU A 185 -12.77 3.63 33.45
N PRO A 186 -13.61 2.66 33.03
CA PRO A 186 -13.54 2.12 31.68
C PRO A 186 -13.69 3.27 30.68
N PRO A 187 -12.83 3.36 29.64
CA PRO A 187 -13.04 4.35 28.58
C PRO A 187 -14.43 4.10 28.00
N LEU A 188 -15.23 5.17 27.91
CA LEU A 188 -16.59 5.15 27.38
C LEU A 188 -16.65 4.23 26.17
N ALA A 189 -17.32 3.09 26.33
CA ALA A 189 -17.55 2.15 25.26
C ALA A 189 -18.49 2.81 24.25
N PHE A 190 -17.91 3.53 23.28
CA PHE A 190 -18.65 3.95 22.10
C PHE A 190 -18.92 2.70 21.26
N THR A 191 -19.99 1.99 21.61
CA THR A 191 -20.66 1.08 20.70
C THR A 191 -21.12 1.88 19.50
N CYS A 192 -20.79 1.42 18.29
CA CYS A 192 -21.37 1.99 17.06
C CYS A 192 -22.90 2.00 17.23
N PRO A 193 -23.59 3.13 17.04
CA PRO A 193 -25.05 3.15 16.98
C PRO A 193 -25.49 2.40 15.72
N ASN A 194 -25.70 1.10 15.85
CA ASN A 194 -25.97 0.14 14.77
C ASN A 194 -27.24 0.45 13.93
N GLY A 195 -28.06 1.44 14.30
CA GLY A 195 -29.31 1.76 13.61
C GLY A 195 -29.27 2.96 12.65
N ASN A 196 -28.33 3.90 12.80
CA ASN A 196 -28.39 5.20 12.09
C ASN A 196 -27.27 5.44 11.05
N ILE A 197 -26.25 4.59 11.02
CA ILE A 197 -25.06 4.84 10.18
C ILE A 197 -25.28 4.34 8.74
N GLN A 198 -25.98 3.21 8.55
CA GLN A 198 -26.33 2.73 7.21
C GLN A 198 -27.26 3.72 6.50
N THR A 199 -28.27 4.25 7.21
CA THR A 199 -29.13 5.32 6.69
C THR A 199 -28.35 6.59 6.39
N ALA A 200 -27.37 6.99 7.20
CA ALA A 200 -26.52 8.14 6.88
C ALA A 200 -25.63 7.89 5.64
N PHE A 201 -25.09 6.68 5.48
CA PHE A 201 -24.31 6.28 4.30
C PHE A 201 -25.15 6.33 3.02
N ASP A 202 -26.36 5.78 3.08
CA ASP A 202 -27.31 5.75 1.96
C ASP A 202 -27.88 7.15 1.63
N ILE A 203 -28.15 7.99 2.65
CA ILE A 203 -28.63 9.37 2.48
C ILE A 203 -27.56 10.28 1.86
N LEU A 204 -26.28 10.06 2.21
CA LEU A 204 -25.17 10.83 1.66
C LEU A 204 -24.81 10.44 0.22
N ASN A 205 -25.48 9.42 -0.35
CA ASN A 205 -25.28 8.90 -1.71
C ASN A 205 -23.79 8.70 -2.02
N ILE A 206 -23.04 8.20 -1.04
CA ILE A 206 -21.60 8.03 -1.11
C ILE A 206 -21.34 6.86 -2.04
N SER A 207 -20.84 7.16 -3.25
CA SER A 207 -20.26 6.17 -4.15
C SER A 207 -18.75 6.19 -3.93
N PRO A 208 -18.19 5.32 -3.07
CA PRO A 208 -16.76 5.30 -2.88
C PRO A 208 -16.04 4.89 -4.16
N ASP A 209 -14.88 5.49 -4.40
CA ASP A 209 -13.99 5.08 -5.49
C ASP A 209 -13.37 3.71 -5.13
N ASP A 210 -14.14 2.63 -5.33
CA ASP A 210 -13.77 1.25 -4.99
C ASP A 210 -12.99 0.53 -6.12
N GLY A 211 -12.76 1.23 -7.23
CA GLY A 211 -12.00 0.74 -8.40
C GLY A 211 -12.74 -0.37 -9.18
N PRO A 212 -12.07 -1.03 -10.15
CA PRO A 212 -11.18 -0.40 -11.13
C PRO A 212 -11.89 0.72 -11.90
N SER A 213 -11.15 1.51 -12.70
CA SER A 213 -11.81 2.37 -13.68
C SER A 213 -12.65 1.52 -14.64
N GLU A 214 -13.72 2.09 -15.21
CA GLU A 214 -14.55 1.36 -16.18
C GLU A 214 -13.72 0.81 -17.36
N ARG A 215 -12.67 1.52 -17.77
CA ARG A 215 -11.71 1.04 -18.77
C ARG A 215 -10.99 -0.22 -18.29
N THR A 216 -10.44 -0.20 -17.09
CA THR A 216 -9.68 -1.32 -16.53
C THR A 216 -10.59 -2.51 -16.26
N LYS A 217 -11.81 -2.27 -15.78
CA LYS A 217 -12.84 -3.29 -15.59
C LYS A 217 -13.21 -4.00 -16.89
N ASN A 218 -13.39 -3.25 -17.98
CA ASN A 218 -13.91 -3.80 -19.23
C ASN A 218 -12.81 -4.32 -20.17
N LEU A 219 -11.59 -3.79 -20.10
CA LEU A 219 -10.50 -4.12 -21.04
C LEU A 219 -9.36 -4.87 -20.37
N LEU A 220 -8.77 -4.30 -19.31
CA LEU A 220 -7.54 -4.85 -18.72
C LEU A 220 -7.83 -6.08 -17.82
N PHE A 221 -8.90 -6.04 -17.04
CA PHE A 221 -9.26 -7.12 -16.11
C PHE A 221 -9.48 -8.45 -16.82
N PRO A 222 -10.27 -8.55 -17.92
CA PRO A 222 -10.43 -9.81 -18.65
C PRO A 222 -9.11 -10.36 -19.22
N ILE A 223 -8.22 -9.48 -19.70
CA ILE A 223 -6.92 -9.88 -20.24
C ILE A 223 -6.03 -10.46 -19.14
N ILE A 224 -5.94 -9.78 -17.98
CA ILE A 224 -5.17 -10.26 -16.83
C ILE A 224 -5.78 -11.57 -16.32
N ALA A 225 -7.11 -11.64 -16.15
CA ALA A 225 -7.78 -12.86 -15.69
C ALA A 225 -7.48 -14.06 -16.60
N ALA A 226 -7.57 -13.90 -17.92
CA ALA A 226 -7.32 -14.96 -18.89
C ALA A 226 -5.85 -15.39 -18.98
N SER A 227 -4.90 -14.46 -18.79
CA SER A 227 -3.46 -14.72 -18.92
C SER A 227 -2.76 -15.07 -17.60
N SER A 228 -3.39 -14.80 -16.46
CA SER A 228 -2.80 -14.98 -15.13
C SER A 228 -2.42 -16.43 -14.83
N GLY A 229 -3.28 -17.40 -15.15
CA GLY A 229 -3.04 -18.82 -14.86
C GLY A 229 -1.73 -19.34 -15.48
N PRO A 230 -1.57 -19.27 -16.82
CA PRO A 230 -0.32 -19.62 -17.49
C PRO A 230 0.89 -18.83 -16.98
N ALA A 231 0.74 -17.52 -16.71
CA ALA A 231 1.82 -16.68 -16.21
C ALA A 231 2.33 -17.13 -14.84
N PHE A 232 1.44 -17.42 -13.89
CA PHE A 232 1.83 -17.92 -12.57
C PHE A 232 2.41 -19.34 -12.63
N GLU A 233 1.96 -20.18 -13.56
CA GLU A 233 2.58 -21.49 -13.80
C GLU A 233 4.01 -21.36 -14.35
N ALA A 234 4.22 -20.45 -15.31
CA ALA A 234 5.55 -20.15 -15.84
C ALA A 234 6.48 -19.61 -14.75
N LEU A 235 5.99 -18.69 -13.91
CA LEU A 235 6.75 -18.15 -12.77
C LEU A 235 7.15 -19.26 -11.78
N ARG A 236 6.23 -20.18 -11.45
CA ARG A 236 6.53 -21.36 -10.60
C ARG A 236 7.59 -22.26 -11.23
N LYS A 237 7.46 -22.60 -12.51
CA LYS A 237 8.45 -23.42 -13.23
C LYS A 237 9.82 -22.74 -13.19
N LYS A 238 9.88 -21.43 -13.43
CA LYS A 238 11.11 -20.62 -13.34
C LYS A 238 11.72 -20.66 -11.94
N ALA A 239 10.92 -20.47 -10.89
CA ALA A 239 11.38 -20.52 -9.50
C ALA A 239 11.94 -21.91 -9.13
N HIS A 240 11.28 -22.99 -9.55
CA HIS A 240 11.76 -24.36 -9.29
C HIS A 240 13.03 -24.71 -10.08
N ALA A 241 13.10 -24.33 -11.36
CA ALA A 241 14.31 -24.51 -12.16
C ALA A 241 15.50 -23.77 -11.54
N PHE A 242 15.24 -22.58 -11.02
CA PHE A 242 16.23 -21.80 -10.28
C PHE A 242 16.76 -22.55 -9.04
N ARG A 243 15.88 -23.03 -8.16
CA ARG A 243 16.28 -23.83 -6.98
C ARG A 243 17.05 -25.10 -7.38
N ALA A 244 16.69 -25.75 -8.48
CA ALA A 244 17.39 -26.94 -8.96
C ALA A 244 18.83 -26.64 -9.39
N VAL A 245 19.05 -25.54 -10.13
CA VAL A 245 20.39 -25.09 -10.54
C VAL A 245 21.25 -24.74 -9.32
N GLU A 246 20.67 -24.15 -8.29
CA GLU A 246 21.39 -23.81 -7.06
C GLU A 246 21.81 -25.04 -6.25
N ASN A 247 20.90 -25.99 -6.06
CA ASN A 247 21.21 -27.25 -5.40
C ASN A 247 22.34 -28.02 -6.12
N MET A 248 22.44 -27.90 -7.45
CA MET A 248 23.55 -28.46 -8.22
C MET A 248 24.88 -27.72 -7.98
N LYS A 249 24.86 -26.39 -7.83
CA LYS A 249 26.06 -25.58 -7.55
C LYS A 249 26.62 -25.78 -6.14
N LEU A 250 25.78 -26.19 -5.19
CA LEU A 250 26.14 -26.43 -3.78
C LEU A 250 26.66 -27.86 -3.52
N SER A 251 26.76 -28.73 -4.54
CA SER A 251 27.38 -30.05 -4.36
C SER A 251 28.88 -29.93 -4.03
N PRO A 252 29.40 -30.65 -3.02
CA PRO A 252 30.66 -30.29 -2.37
C PRO A 252 31.88 -30.77 -3.15
N THR A 253 32.50 -29.87 -3.92
CA THR A 253 33.96 -29.93 -4.12
C THR A 253 34.62 -29.25 -2.92
N GLN A 254 35.34 -30.07 -2.15
CA GLN A 254 36.03 -29.73 -0.90
C GLN A 254 36.81 -28.40 -0.98
N SER A 255 36.55 -27.49 -0.04
CA SER A 255 37.62 -26.67 0.54
C SER A 255 37.20 -26.05 1.86
N ASN A 256 37.97 -26.33 2.89
CA ASN A 256 37.92 -25.76 4.22
C ASN A 256 38.12 -24.24 4.16
N SER A 257 37.08 -23.44 4.39
CA SER A 257 37.22 -22.02 4.72
C SER A 257 35.97 -21.47 5.42
N SER A 258 36.14 -21.19 6.71
CA SER A 258 35.65 -20.05 7.49
C SER A 258 34.14 -19.73 7.58
N SER A 259 33.71 -19.54 8.83
CA SER A 259 32.36 -19.22 9.36
C SER A 259 31.53 -18.17 8.60
N ASN A 260 32.14 -17.31 7.79
CA ASN A 260 31.44 -16.28 6.99
C ASN A 260 30.70 -16.86 5.77
N LEU A 261 31.09 -18.05 5.29
CA LEU A 261 30.37 -18.71 4.19
C LEU A 261 29.06 -19.38 4.65
N LEU A 262 29.01 -19.83 5.91
CA LEU A 262 27.81 -20.43 6.50
C LEU A 262 26.71 -19.38 6.70
N ASP A 263 27.01 -18.23 7.33
CA ASP A 263 26.03 -17.14 7.50
C ASP A 263 25.53 -16.60 6.14
N ARG A 264 26.41 -16.57 5.12
CA ARG A 264 25.99 -16.16 3.76
C ARG A 264 25.08 -17.20 3.09
N SER A 265 25.32 -18.49 3.30
CA SER A 265 24.45 -19.56 2.79
C SER A 265 23.10 -19.55 3.50
N ASP A 266 23.08 -19.42 4.82
CA ASP A 266 21.85 -19.41 5.61
C ASP A 266 20.94 -18.22 5.25
N ARG A 267 21.51 -17.03 5.05
CA ARG A 267 20.76 -15.85 4.57
C ARG A 267 20.24 -16.02 3.15
N TYR A 268 21.01 -16.69 2.30
CA TYR A 268 20.63 -16.98 0.93
C TYR A 268 19.45 -17.94 0.88
N ASP A 269 19.51 -19.04 1.63
CA ASP A 269 18.46 -20.04 1.75
C ASP A 269 17.20 -19.45 2.39
N ALA A 270 17.34 -18.61 3.42
CA ALA A 270 16.23 -17.85 4.00
C ALA A 270 15.56 -16.94 2.96
N GLY A 271 16.34 -16.20 2.17
CA GLY A 271 15.82 -15.35 1.10
C GLY A 271 15.10 -16.13 0.00
N LEU A 272 15.63 -17.29 -0.39
CA LEU A 272 15.00 -18.17 -1.37
C LEU A 272 13.68 -18.73 -0.84
N ASN A 273 13.67 -19.23 0.40
CA ASN A 273 12.45 -19.73 1.05
C ASN A 273 11.38 -18.63 1.15
N ALA A 274 11.79 -17.41 1.53
CA ALA A 274 10.89 -16.25 1.58
C ALA A 274 10.30 -15.91 0.20
N CYS A 275 11.06 -16.08 -0.89
CA CYS A 275 10.53 -15.93 -2.25
C CYS A 275 9.48 -16.99 -2.59
N PHE A 276 9.71 -18.26 -2.26
CA PHE A 276 8.72 -19.32 -2.51
C PHE A 276 7.43 -19.10 -1.70
N GLU A 277 7.55 -18.75 -0.42
CA GLU A 277 6.38 -18.42 0.41
C GLU A 277 5.60 -17.23 -0.17
N SER A 278 6.30 -16.19 -0.62
CA SER A 278 5.69 -15.04 -1.27
C SER A 278 4.99 -15.39 -2.58
N LEU A 279 5.57 -16.30 -3.37
CA LEU A 279 4.95 -16.81 -4.58
C LEU A 279 3.63 -17.55 -4.29
N ASP A 280 3.60 -18.38 -3.26
CA ASP A 280 2.38 -19.08 -2.86
C ASP A 280 1.29 -18.12 -2.36
N ILE A 281 1.67 -17.09 -1.58
CA ILE A 281 0.77 -16.02 -1.16
C ILE A 281 0.20 -15.29 -2.38
N LEU A 282 1.05 -14.93 -3.36
CA LEU A 282 0.63 -14.23 -4.57
C LEU A 282 -0.38 -15.05 -5.39
N VAL A 283 -0.12 -16.34 -5.57
CA VAL A 283 -1.06 -17.22 -6.29
C VAL A 283 -2.36 -17.40 -5.51
N GLY A 284 -2.31 -17.47 -4.17
CA GLY A 284 -3.50 -17.46 -3.33
C GLY A 284 -4.36 -16.21 -3.55
N ILE A 285 -3.72 -15.03 -3.60
CA ILE A 285 -4.38 -13.75 -3.87
C ILE A 285 -4.99 -13.72 -5.27
N ALA A 286 -4.25 -14.15 -6.30
CA ALA A 286 -4.78 -14.23 -7.66
C ALA A 286 -5.97 -15.19 -7.77
N THR A 287 -5.92 -16.32 -7.05
CA THR A 287 -7.03 -17.27 -6.99
C THR A 287 -8.24 -16.64 -6.32
N GLU A 288 -8.09 -15.97 -5.17
CA GLU A 288 -9.17 -15.25 -4.49
C GLU A 288 -9.78 -14.17 -5.40
N LEU A 289 -8.93 -13.42 -6.10
CA LEU A 289 -9.31 -12.35 -7.02
C LEU A 289 -10.17 -12.85 -8.19
N PHE A 290 -9.78 -13.95 -8.85
CA PHE A 290 -10.43 -14.44 -10.06
C PHE A 290 -11.46 -15.57 -9.82
N SER A 291 -11.53 -16.15 -8.61
CA SER A 291 -12.53 -17.19 -8.27
C SER A 291 -13.93 -16.62 -8.05
N THR A 292 -14.04 -15.32 -7.81
CA THR A 292 -15.33 -14.63 -7.64
C THR A 292 -16.03 -14.56 -9.00
N LYS A 293 -16.72 -15.66 -9.37
CA LYS A 293 -17.59 -15.71 -10.55
C LYS A 293 -18.62 -14.58 -10.47
N GLY A 294 -18.37 -13.50 -11.20
CA GLY A 294 -19.35 -12.53 -11.65
C GLY A 294 -20.16 -11.84 -10.55
N SER A 295 -19.58 -10.84 -9.88
CA SER A 295 -20.36 -9.66 -9.50
C SER A 295 -19.45 -8.49 -9.10
N PHE A 296 -19.08 -7.65 -10.07
CA PHE A 296 -18.86 -6.23 -9.78
C PHE A 296 -20.20 -5.50 -9.53
N SER A 297 -21.32 -6.23 -9.45
CA SER A 297 -22.66 -5.69 -9.30
C SER A 297 -23.05 -5.66 -7.82
N SER A 298 -23.19 -4.43 -7.34
CA SER A 298 -23.94 -4.05 -6.13
C SER A 298 -23.34 -4.44 -4.78
N VAL A 299 -22.40 -3.61 -4.31
CA VAL A 299 -22.09 -3.47 -2.87
C VAL A 299 -23.33 -3.00 -2.08
N ALA A 300 -24.32 -2.39 -2.75
CA ALA A 300 -25.58 -1.97 -2.12
C ALA A 300 -26.48 -3.14 -1.66
N SER A 301 -26.27 -4.37 -2.14
CA SER A 301 -27.14 -5.51 -1.81
C SER A 301 -26.68 -6.34 -0.61
N HIS A 302 -25.49 -6.09 -0.06
CA HIS A 302 -24.85 -7.00 0.91
C HIS A 302 -24.77 -6.46 2.34
N ALA A 303 -25.30 -5.26 2.61
CA ALA A 303 -25.36 -4.68 3.96
C ALA A 303 -26.24 -5.49 4.96
N SER A 304 -26.99 -6.49 4.49
CA SER A 304 -27.98 -7.23 5.30
C SER A 304 -27.60 -8.66 5.65
N GLN A 305 -26.43 -9.18 5.25
CA GLN A 305 -26.04 -10.56 5.61
C GLN A 305 -24.64 -10.67 6.21
N SER A 306 -24.65 -11.18 7.44
CA SER A 306 -23.54 -11.59 8.30
C SER A 306 -22.76 -10.46 9.00
N GLN A 307 -23.32 -10.03 10.14
CA GLN A 307 -22.52 -9.88 11.35
C GLN A 307 -21.89 -11.24 11.68
N SER A 308 -20.89 -11.66 10.91
CA SER A 308 -19.93 -12.65 11.39
C SER A 308 -19.24 -11.95 12.53
N LYS A 309 -19.60 -12.34 13.75
CA LYS A 309 -18.93 -11.98 14.98
C LYS A 309 -17.44 -12.15 14.71
N LEU A 310 -16.70 -11.04 14.60
CA LEU A 310 -15.26 -11.07 14.49
C LEU A 310 -14.76 -11.64 15.82
N ASP A 311 -14.58 -12.96 15.85
CA ASP A 311 -14.03 -13.71 16.97
C ASP A 311 -12.53 -13.43 17.02
N PHE A 312 -12.17 -12.20 17.39
CA PHE A 312 -10.82 -11.95 17.86
C PHE A 312 -10.70 -12.68 19.21
N PRO A 313 -9.79 -13.65 19.37
CA PRO A 313 -9.44 -14.09 20.71
C PRO A 313 -9.04 -12.82 21.47
N SER A 314 -9.70 -12.57 22.60
CA SER A 314 -9.45 -11.41 23.45
C SER A 314 -8.14 -11.59 24.21
N SER A 315 -7.06 -11.76 23.47
CA SER A 315 -5.71 -11.99 23.96
C SER A 315 -4.85 -10.77 23.64
N GLY A 316 -4.02 -10.38 24.60
CA GLY A 316 -3.06 -9.29 24.49
C GLY A 316 -3.55 -7.87 24.80
N ARG A 317 -2.65 -6.90 24.54
CA ARG A 317 -2.85 -5.46 24.80
C ARG A 317 -3.94 -4.82 23.96
N LEU A 318 -4.42 -5.52 22.92
CA LEU A 318 -5.53 -5.04 22.09
C LEU A 318 -6.83 -4.91 22.90
N SER A 319 -7.01 -5.61 24.03
CA SER A 319 -8.20 -5.52 24.89
C SER A 319 -8.60 -4.09 25.26
N THR A 320 -7.64 -3.17 25.44
CA THR A 320 -7.87 -1.76 25.82
C THR A 320 -8.31 -0.86 24.67
N VAL A 321 -8.22 -1.32 23.42
CA VAL A 321 -8.55 -0.55 22.23
C VAL A 321 -10.07 -0.60 21.94
N PRO A 322 -10.72 0.51 21.55
CA PRO A 322 -12.14 0.53 21.20
C PRO A 322 -12.50 -0.47 20.09
N MET A 323 -13.67 -1.09 20.18
CA MET A 323 -14.10 -2.14 19.25
C MET A 323 -14.19 -1.66 17.80
N TRP A 324 -14.71 -0.45 17.57
CA TRP A 324 -14.80 0.12 16.21
C TRP A 324 -13.43 0.21 15.54
N LEU A 325 -12.38 0.54 16.31
CA LEU A 325 -11.02 0.69 15.81
C LEU A 325 -10.38 -0.67 15.53
N LYS A 326 -10.62 -1.66 16.40
CA LYS A 326 -10.24 -3.07 16.15
C LYS A 326 -10.84 -3.59 14.85
N SER A 327 -12.16 -3.42 14.70
CA SER A 327 -12.89 -3.85 13.51
C SER A 327 -12.37 -3.16 12.26
N TYR A 328 -12.21 -1.83 12.30
CA TYR A 328 -11.67 -1.05 11.20
C TYR A 328 -10.28 -1.53 10.78
N LEU A 329 -9.35 -1.66 11.73
CA LEU A 329 -7.98 -2.10 11.45
C LEU A 329 -7.89 -3.51 10.93
N ALA A 330 -8.62 -4.45 11.53
CA ALA A 330 -8.67 -5.81 11.03
C ALA A 330 -9.16 -5.90 9.59
N ARG A 331 -10.15 -5.07 9.22
CA ARG A 331 -10.61 -4.97 7.83
C ARG A 331 -9.54 -4.39 6.93
N VAL A 332 -8.97 -3.22 7.24
CA VAL A 332 -8.03 -2.54 6.32
C VAL A 332 -6.66 -3.22 6.23
N THR A 333 -6.23 -3.93 7.29
CA THR A 333 -4.99 -4.72 7.30
C THR A 333 -5.17 -6.14 6.76
N SER A 334 -6.36 -6.48 6.27
CA SER A 334 -6.70 -7.80 5.72
C SER A 334 -6.56 -8.96 6.72
N SER A 335 -6.77 -8.67 8.01
CA SER A 335 -6.88 -9.67 9.10
C SER A 335 -8.33 -10.17 9.29
N ALA A 336 -9.34 -9.48 8.75
CA ALA A 336 -10.76 -9.88 8.81
C ALA A 336 -11.16 -10.85 7.67
N THR A 337 -12.18 -11.67 7.89
CA THR A 337 -12.70 -12.67 6.92
C THR A 337 -13.49 -12.05 5.76
N THR A 338 -13.72 -12.86 4.73
CA THR A 338 -14.36 -12.56 3.43
C THR A 338 -15.84 -12.16 3.53
N PRO A 339 -16.40 -11.42 2.54
CA PRO A 339 -15.79 -10.98 1.28
C PRO A 339 -15.00 -9.67 1.41
N ARG A 340 -13.88 -9.59 0.69
CA ARG A 340 -12.97 -8.44 0.74
C ARG A 340 -13.08 -7.66 -0.58
N PRO A 341 -13.20 -6.32 -0.53
CA PRO A 341 -13.10 -5.48 -1.72
C PRO A 341 -11.76 -5.66 -2.40
N LEU A 342 -11.75 -5.42 -3.71
CA LEU A 342 -10.63 -5.65 -4.62
C LEU A 342 -9.31 -5.10 -4.08
N ARG A 343 -9.32 -3.84 -3.62
CA ARG A 343 -8.16 -3.15 -3.04
C ARG A 343 -7.60 -3.85 -1.80
N ARG A 344 -8.44 -4.43 -0.95
CA ARG A 344 -8.00 -5.17 0.25
C ARG A 344 -7.39 -6.52 -0.14
N VAL A 345 -7.97 -7.22 -1.11
CA VAL A 345 -7.44 -8.51 -1.61
C VAL A 345 -6.04 -8.33 -2.19
N ILE A 346 -5.86 -7.37 -3.09
CA ILE A 346 -4.57 -7.13 -3.76
C ILE A 346 -3.52 -6.64 -2.76
N MET A 347 -3.85 -5.68 -1.89
CA MET A 347 -2.91 -5.13 -0.91
C MET A 347 -2.56 -6.10 0.23
N ALA A 348 -3.37 -7.15 0.45
CA ALA A 348 -3.06 -8.18 1.43
C ALA A 348 -1.72 -8.88 1.18
N PHE A 349 -1.19 -8.84 -0.05
CA PHE A 349 0.13 -9.38 -0.38
C PHE A 349 1.21 -8.79 0.53
N LEU A 350 1.32 -7.47 0.59
CA LEU A 350 2.32 -6.77 1.39
C LEU A 350 2.18 -7.08 2.88
N ASN A 351 0.96 -7.35 3.34
CA ASN A 351 0.68 -7.70 4.73
C ASN A 351 1.02 -9.16 5.07
N ARG A 352 1.08 -10.06 4.07
CA ARG A 352 1.24 -11.50 4.28
C ARG A 352 2.65 -12.01 4.00
N VAL A 353 3.39 -11.39 3.08
CA VAL A 353 4.72 -11.86 2.70
C VAL A 353 5.75 -11.78 3.85
N PRO A 354 6.80 -12.60 3.85
CA PRO A 354 7.89 -12.51 4.83
C PRO A 354 8.66 -11.18 4.74
N ALA A 355 9.25 -10.76 5.86
CA ALA A 355 10.03 -9.52 5.92
C ALA A 355 11.32 -9.63 5.09
N GLU A 356 11.92 -10.81 5.07
CA GLU A 356 13.09 -11.17 4.28
C GLU A 356 12.84 -10.92 2.79
N TYR A 357 11.66 -11.31 2.29
CA TYR A 357 11.26 -11.05 0.91
C TYR A 357 11.15 -9.55 0.62
N LEU A 358 10.49 -8.78 1.49
CA LEU A 358 10.36 -7.33 1.30
C LEU A 358 11.72 -6.62 1.31
N ASN A 359 12.67 -7.07 2.14
CA ASN A 359 14.02 -6.51 2.14
C ASN A 359 14.76 -6.76 0.82
N LEU A 360 14.59 -7.93 0.21
CA LEU A 360 15.15 -8.24 -1.12
C LEU A 360 14.57 -7.31 -2.20
N VAL A 361 13.25 -7.13 -2.21
CA VAL A 361 12.57 -6.25 -3.16
C VAL A 361 13.00 -4.80 -2.96
N GLN A 362 13.00 -4.33 -1.72
CA GLN A 362 13.36 -2.95 -1.35
C GLN A 362 14.78 -2.60 -1.80
N THR A 363 15.73 -3.51 -1.60
CA THR A 363 17.13 -3.35 -2.04
C THR A 363 17.23 -3.06 -3.54
N ILE A 364 16.39 -3.71 -4.35
CA ILE A 364 16.36 -3.50 -5.80
C ILE A 364 15.66 -2.19 -6.14
N LEU A 365 14.49 -1.92 -5.54
CA LEU A 365 13.73 -0.71 -5.83
C LEU A 365 14.50 0.57 -5.47
N ASP A 366 15.27 0.56 -4.39
CA ASP A 366 16.14 1.68 -3.98
C ASP A 366 17.30 1.92 -4.98
N SER A 367 17.68 0.90 -5.75
CA SER A 367 18.70 1.03 -6.80
C SER A 367 18.16 1.63 -8.11
N ILE A 368 16.83 1.64 -8.30
CA ILE A 368 16.19 2.20 -9.50
C ILE A 368 16.13 3.72 -9.37
N SER A 369 17.19 4.39 -9.82
CA SER A 369 17.24 5.86 -9.92
C SER A 369 16.34 6.36 -11.07
N MET A 370 15.70 7.52 -10.86
CA MET A 370 14.96 8.24 -11.89
C MET A 370 15.93 9.18 -12.64
N GLN A 371 16.05 9.04 -13.96
CA GLN A 371 16.89 9.95 -14.74
C GLN A 371 16.21 11.32 -14.90
N THR A 372 17.03 12.36 -14.83
CA THR A 372 16.66 13.76 -15.14
C THR A 372 17.37 14.20 -16.42
N SER A 373 17.18 13.45 -17.52
CA SER A 373 17.85 13.74 -18.80
C SER A 373 16.86 13.98 -19.96
N ASP A 374 17.10 15.09 -20.68
CA ASP A 374 16.23 15.74 -21.69
C ASP A 374 16.07 15.00 -23.04
N SER A 375 16.23 13.67 -23.12
CA SER A 375 16.25 13.03 -24.47
C SER A 375 15.75 11.59 -24.63
N SER A 376 15.24 10.92 -23.59
CA SER A 376 14.61 9.60 -23.75
C SER A 376 13.10 9.66 -23.53
N GLN A 377 12.34 9.03 -24.44
CA GLN A 377 10.89 8.85 -24.37
C GLN A 377 10.39 8.09 -23.13
N GLU A 378 11.28 7.62 -22.25
CA GLU A 378 10.94 6.98 -20.99
C GLU A 378 11.58 7.77 -19.82
N PRO A 379 10.82 8.15 -18.77
CA PRO A 379 11.33 8.92 -17.61
C PRO A 379 12.37 8.18 -16.77
N TRP A 380 12.68 6.93 -17.14
CA TRP A 380 13.42 5.97 -16.36
C TRP A 380 14.71 5.67 -17.09
N GLY A 381 15.82 5.78 -16.38
CA GLY A 381 17.07 5.29 -16.93
C GLY A 381 17.98 4.78 -15.84
N CYS A 382 18.61 3.65 -16.11
CA CYS A 382 19.63 3.09 -15.23
C CYS A 382 20.84 4.03 -15.25
N GLN A 383 21.15 4.69 -14.13
CA GLN A 383 22.55 5.05 -13.88
C GLN A 383 23.32 3.74 -13.73
N GLY A 384 24.53 3.70 -14.28
CA GLY A 384 25.40 2.52 -14.40
C GLY A 384 25.90 1.91 -13.08
N LEU A 385 25.04 1.76 -12.08
CA LEU A 385 25.20 0.74 -11.06
C LEU A 385 24.93 -0.60 -11.73
N SER A 386 26.01 -1.15 -12.27
CA SER A 386 26.10 -2.55 -12.65
C SER A 386 25.83 -3.40 -11.41
N LEU A 387 24.55 -3.72 -11.18
CA LEU A 387 24.12 -4.85 -10.34
C LEU A 387 24.39 -6.18 -11.09
N SER A 388 25.50 -6.24 -11.84
CA SER A 388 25.98 -7.47 -12.48
C SER A 388 26.21 -8.60 -11.47
N ASP A 389 26.34 -8.25 -10.18
CA ASP A 389 26.44 -9.18 -9.04
C ASP A 389 25.14 -9.28 -8.21
N SER A 390 23.97 -8.89 -8.74
CA SER A 390 22.71 -9.10 -8.02
C SER A 390 22.54 -10.60 -7.79
N SER A 391 22.50 -11.02 -6.51
CA SER A 391 22.23 -12.41 -6.15
C SER A 391 20.96 -12.86 -6.85
N PRO A 392 20.91 -14.05 -7.45
CA PRO A 392 19.79 -14.38 -8.31
C PRO A 392 18.47 -14.61 -7.54
N VAL A 393 18.54 -14.70 -6.20
CA VAL A 393 17.40 -14.56 -5.28
C VAL A 393 16.73 -13.17 -5.42
N HIS A 394 17.50 -12.10 -5.62
CA HIS A 394 16.96 -10.75 -5.89
C HIS A 394 16.19 -10.72 -7.22
N LYS A 395 16.71 -11.40 -8.25
CA LYS A 395 16.02 -11.50 -9.55
C LYS A 395 14.68 -12.21 -9.43
N LEU A 396 14.62 -13.30 -8.66
CA LEU A 396 13.36 -13.99 -8.39
C LEU A 396 12.40 -13.11 -7.56
N ALA A 397 12.93 -12.40 -6.55
CA ALA A 397 12.12 -11.53 -5.69
C ALA A 397 11.42 -10.42 -6.48
N ILE A 398 12.16 -9.71 -7.35
CA ILE A 398 11.58 -8.65 -8.19
C ILE A 398 10.65 -9.19 -9.26
N ASP A 399 10.88 -10.41 -9.78
CA ASP A 399 9.99 -11.04 -10.75
C ASP A 399 8.63 -11.36 -10.10
N ILE A 400 8.62 -11.95 -8.91
CA ILE A 400 7.40 -12.15 -8.11
C ILE A 400 6.72 -10.80 -7.82
N PHE A 401 7.51 -9.79 -7.46
CA PHE A 401 6.98 -8.47 -7.15
C PHE A 401 6.31 -7.83 -8.38
N ALA A 402 6.95 -7.91 -9.56
CA ALA A 402 6.40 -7.41 -10.81
C ALA A 402 5.05 -8.07 -11.16
N HIS A 403 4.91 -9.38 -10.92
CA HIS A 403 3.63 -10.08 -11.09
C HIS A 403 2.54 -9.58 -10.13
N TRP A 404 2.90 -9.24 -8.88
CA TRP A 404 1.96 -8.59 -7.97
C TRP A 404 1.59 -7.18 -8.41
N VAL A 405 2.56 -6.39 -8.89
CA VAL A 405 2.31 -5.03 -9.39
C VAL A 405 1.34 -5.03 -10.58
N VAL A 406 1.34 -6.07 -11.42
CA VAL A 406 0.31 -6.26 -12.46
C VAL A 406 -1.10 -6.30 -11.85
N LEU A 407 -1.30 -6.97 -10.71
CA LEU A 407 -2.58 -6.96 -10.03
C LEU A 407 -2.92 -5.57 -9.46
N VAL A 408 -1.92 -4.82 -8.98
CA VAL A 408 -2.10 -3.43 -8.50
C VAL A 408 -2.62 -2.50 -9.61
N MET A 409 -2.34 -2.79 -10.89
CA MET A 409 -2.91 -2.02 -12.02
C MET A 409 -4.45 -2.08 -12.06
N LEU A 410 -5.07 -3.09 -11.44
CA LEU A 410 -6.52 -3.20 -11.32
C LEU A 410 -7.13 -2.22 -10.30
N LEU A 411 -6.31 -1.40 -9.63
CA LEU A 411 -6.74 -0.41 -8.64
C LEU A 411 -6.71 1.03 -9.19
N ASP A 412 -6.57 1.20 -10.51
CA ASP A 412 -6.44 2.50 -11.17
C ASP A 412 -7.59 3.50 -10.90
N GLY A 413 -8.80 2.98 -10.65
CA GLY A 413 -9.99 3.79 -10.34
C GLY A 413 -10.03 4.34 -8.90
N VAL A 414 -9.15 3.90 -8.01
CA VAL A 414 -9.12 4.35 -6.61
C VAL A 414 -8.25 5.60 -6.51
N TRP A 415 -8.79 6.75 -6.08
CA TRP A 415 -8.03 8.02 -6.15
C TRP A 415 -6.69 8.01 -5.38
N TRP A 416 -6.62 7.25 -4.28
CA TRP A 416 -5.47 7.17 -3.37
C TRP A 416 -4.50 6.00 -3.64
N ILE A 417 -4.78 5.13 -4.64
CA ILE A 417 -3.87 4.04 -5.06
C ILE A 417 -3.64 4.04 -6.58
N GLY A 418 -4.56 4.64 -7.33
CA GLY A 418 -4.61 4.56 -8.77
C GLY A 418 -3.36 5.16 -9.43
N GLY A 419 -2.88 4.49 -10.47
CA GLY A 419 -1.67 4.85 -11.19
C GLY A 419 -0.40 4.16 -10.67
N ILE A 420 -0.35 3.77 -9.38
CA ILE A 420 0.85 3.13 -8.78
C ILE A 420 1.26 1.89 -9.56
N GLY A 421 0.31 1.00 -9.88
CA GLY A 421 0.60 -0.26 -10.56
C GLY A 421 1.30 -0.06 -11.91
N ALA A 422 0.72 0.76 -12.79
CA ALA A 422 1.27 0.98 -14.12
C ALA A 422 2.63 1.71 -14.06
N TRP A 423 2.74 2.69 -13.17
CA TRP A 423 3.95 3.47 -12.99
C TRP A 423 5.12 2.63 -12.46
N GLU A 424 4.93 1.92 -11.34
CA GLU A 424 5.96 1.07 -10.75
C GLU A 424 6.35 -0.09 -11.66
N LEU A 425 5.38 -0.66 -12.39
CA LEU A 425 5.70 -1.70 -13.37
C LEU A 425 6.58 -1.15 -14.50
N GLY A 426 6.31 0.05 -14.98
CA GLY A 426 7.16 0.73 -15.97
C GLY A 426 8.59 0.92 -15.49
N ARG A 427 8.77 1.33 -14.23
CA ARG A 427 10.10 1.44 -13.58
C ARG A 427 10.83 0.10 -13.56
N ILE A 428 10.15 -0.95 -13.10
CA ILE A 428 10.72 -2.30 -12.98
C ILE A 428 11.07 -2.86 -14.36
N VAL A 429 10.19 -2.74 -15.34
CA VAL A 429 10.42 -3.21 -16.72
C VAL A 429 11.63 -2.51 -17.34
N SER A 430 11.72 -1.18 -17.19
CA SER A 430 12.84 -0.39 -17.70
C SER A 430 14.16 -0.84 -17.06
N PHE A 431 14.16 -1.04 -15.74
CA PHE A 431 15.30 -1.53 -15.00
C PHE A 431 15.73 -2.94 -15.44
N MET A 432 14.79 -3.89 -15.49
CA MET A 432 15.07 -5.28 -15.83
C MET A 432 15.58 -5.44 -17.27
N ARG A 433 15.07 -4.63 -18.21
CA ARG A 433 15.62 -4.57 -19.58
C ARG A 433 17.03 -3.98 -19.59
N GLY A 434 17.26 -2.87 -18.88
CA GLY A 434 18.58 -2.25 -18.78
C GLY A 434 19.65 -3.17 -18.18
N GLN A 435 19.25 -4.12 -17.33
CA GLN A 435 20.14 -5.13 -16.75
C GLN A 435 20.22 -6.43 -17.57
N GLY A 436 19.49 -6.56 -18.68
CA GLY A 436 19.43 -7.79 -19.50
C GLY A 436 18.82 -8.99 -18.78
N TRP A 437 17.97 -8.79 -17.77
CA TRP A 437 17.38 -9.89 -16.99
C TRP A 437 16.20 -10.55 -17.69
N VAL A 438 15.65 -9.90 -18.71
CA VAL A 438 14.49 -10.34 -19.48
C VAL A 438 14.90 -11.20 -20.69
N ASP A 439 16.13 -11.05 -21.19
CA ASP A 439 16.57 -11.63 -22.47
C ASP A 439 16.84 -13.14 -22.44
N SER A 440 16.71 -13.79 -21.28
CA SER A 440 16.95 -15.23 -21.13
C SER A 440 15.76 -16.13 -21.53
N THR A 441 14.61 -15.57 -21.92
CA THR A 441 13.43 -16.34 -22.39
C THR A 441 13.17 -16.25 -23.91
N ILE A 442 14.04 -15.56 -24.67
CA ILE A 442 13.88 -15.41 -26.11
C ILE A 442 14.02 -16.77 -26.84
N ASP A 443 14.77 -17.72 -26.29
CA ASP A 443 14.95 -19.06 -26.87
C ASP A 443 13.69 -19.96 -26.76
N THR A 444 12.70 -19.62 -25.92
CA THR A 444 11.45 -20.39 -25.77
C THR A 444 10.23 -19.70 -26.38
N GLY A 445 10.36 -18.48 -26.90
CA GLY A 445 9.24 -17.71 -27.44
C GLY A 445 8.22 -17.24 -26.39
N GLU A 446 8.52 -17.41 -25.10
CA GLU A 446 7.67 -16.95 -23.99
C GLU A 446 8.09 -15.54 -23.56
N TYR A 447 7.24 -14.56 -23.89
CA TYR A 447 7.41 -13.18 -23.43
C TYR A 447 7.17 -13.09 -21.92
N TRP A 448 8.01 -12.31 -21.23
CA TRP A 448 7.82 -12.05 -19.80
C TRP A 448 6.48 -11.35 -19.56
N TRP A 449 5.60 -11.99 -18.79
CA TRP A 449 4.20 -11.59 -18.65
C TRP A 449 4.01 -10.17 -18.09
N PRO A 450 4.72 -9.73 -17.02
CA PRO A 450 4.60 -8.36 -16.53
C PRO A 450 4.90 -7.30 -17.60
N GLU A 451 5.96 -7.47 -18.40
CA GLU A 451 6.25 -6.55 -19.51
C GLU A 451 5.15 -6.57 -20.58
N SER A 452 4.62 -7.75 -20.89
CA SER A 452 3.55 -7.90 -21.88
C SER A 452 2.28 -7.16 -21.46
N ILE A 453 1.86 -7.30 -20.19
CA ILE A 453 0.71 -6.58 -19.65
C ILE A 453 0.97 -5.07 -19.57
N TYR A 454 2.21 -4.66 -19.24
CA TYR A 454 2.59 -3.24 -19.28
C TYR A 454 2.44 -2.63 -20.68
N LYS A 455 2.87 -3.34 -21.72
CA LYS A 455 2.69 -2.92 -23.13
C LYS A 455 1.21 -2.79 -23.50
N VAL A 456 0.39 -3.78 -23.12
CA VAL A 456 -1.06 -3.75 -23.32
C VAL A 456 -1.67 -2.52 -22.66
N GLU A 457 -1.32 -2.21 -21.41
CA GLU A 457 -1.87 -1.03 -20.71
C GLU A 457 -1.50 0.28 -21.41
N ARG A 458 -0.26 0.41 -21.91
CA ARG A 458 0.18 1.57 -22.69
C ARG A 458 -0.58 1.70 -24.00
N GLU A 459 -0.80 0.60 -24.73
CA GLU A 459 -1.60 0.60 -25.96
C GLU A 459 -3.05 1.02 -25.67
N LEU A 460 -3.65 0.49 -24.61
CA LEU A 460 -5.00 0.87 -24.16
C LEU A 460 -5.10 2.34 -23.76
N LYS A 461 -4.02 2.97 -23.23
CA LYS A 461 -3.96 4.42 -23.00
C LYS A 461 -3.92 5.20 -24.32
N ASN A 462 -3.09 4.79 -25.27
CA ASN A 462 -2.90 5.49 -26.55
C ASN A 462 -4.13 5.45 -27.45
N LEU A 463 -4.96 4.41 -27.36
CA LEU A 463 -6.22 4.31 -28.13
C LEU A 463 -7.27 5.36 -27.73
N VAL A 464 -7.20 5.89 -26.51
CA VAL A 464 -8.17 6.86 -25.97
C VAL A 464 -7.70 8.30 -26.14
N ASN A 465 -6.38 8.53 -26.12
CA ASN A 465 -5.75 9.81 -26.38
C ASN A 465 -4.84 9.71 -27.62
N PRO A 466 -5.39 9.63 -28.84
CA PRO A 466 -4.57 9.71 -30.03
C PRO A 466 -3.84 11.06 -30.02
N ARG A 467 -2.50 11.01 -30.05
CA ARG A 467 -1.64 12.19 -30.13
C ARG A 467 -1.97 13.04 -31.35
#